data_AF-A0A1V9X080-F1
#
_entry.id   AF-A0A1V9X080-F1
#
_cell.length_a   1.000
_cell.length_b   1.000
_cell.length_c   1.000
_cell.angle_alpha   90.00
_cell.angle_beta   90.00
_cell.angle_gamma   90.00
#
_symmetry.space_group_name_H-M   'P 1'
#
loop_
_entity.id
_entity.type
_entity.pdbx_description
1 polymer ?
#
loop_
_entity_poly.entity_id
_entity_poly.type
_entity_poly.pdbx_seq_one_letter_code
_entity_poly.pdbx_strand_id
1 'polypeptide(L)' 'MLDPKQYRKAEDKYGITPVLAAIWEGHTESVDLLLSGGASITDKKTPDGQSYLEAAEKPEIRALLSV' A
#
# COMPACT_ATOMS: atom_id res chain seq x y z
N MET A 1 -7.28 -8.21 -22.88
CA MET A 1 -6.92 -8.73 -21.55
C MET A 1 -5.71 -7.93 -21.07
N LEU A 2 -5.75 -7.37 -19.85
CA LEU A 2 -4.63 -6.63 -19.27
C LEU A 2 -3.56 -7.62 -18.76
N ASP A 3 -2.28 -7.29 -18.93
CA ASP A 3 -1.15 -8.12 -18.52
C ASP A 3 -1.13 -8.38 -17.00
N PRO A 4 -0.96 -9.64 -16.54
CA PRO A 4 -0.89 -9.99 -15.11
C PRO A 4 0.21 -9.26 -14.32
N LYS A 5 1.27 -8.82 -15.01
CA LYS A 5 2.37 -8.05 -14.40
C LYS A 5 1.99 -6.59 -14.08
N GLN A 6 0.93 -6.07 -14.70
CA GLN A 6 0.45 -4.70 -14.50
C GLN A 6 -0.18 -4.52 -13.10
N TYR A 7 -0.82 -5.56 -12.55
CA TYR A 7 -1.50 -5.51 -11.25
C TYR A 7 -0.57 -5.19 -10.08
N ARG A 8 0.74 -5.47 -10.21
CA ARG A 8 1.74 -5.25 -9.15
C ARG A 8 2.10 -3.77 -8.96
N LYS A 9 1.74 -2.91 -9.92
CA LYS A 9 1.99 -1.45 -9.90
C LYS A 9 0.73 -0.67 -10.29
N ALA A 10 -0.44 -1.14 -9.88
CA ALA A 10 -1.66 -0.36 -10.06
C ALA A 10 -1.58 0.87 -9.15
N GLU A 11 -1.37 2.03 -9.76
CA GLU A 11 -1.48 3.35 -9.16
C GLU A 11 -2.59 4.10 -9.91
N ASP A 12 -3.30 4.97 -9.20
CA ASP A 12 -4.22 5.90 -9.84
C ASP A 12 -3.45 7.07 -10.51
N LYS A 13 -4.18 8.04 -11.05
CA LYS A 13 -3.59 9.21 -11.72
C LYS A 13 -2.74 10.12 -10.80
N TYR A 14 -2.79 9.90 -9.49
CA TYR A 14 -2.03 10.63 -8.47
C TYR A 14 -0.88 9.79 -7.90
N GLY A 15 -0.62 8.60 -8.43
CA GLY A 15 0.41 7.70 -7.90
C GLY A 15 -0.04 6.94 -6.65
N ILE A 16 -1.33 6.93 -6.34
CA ILE A 16 -1.86 6.27 -5.14
C ILE A 16 -2.12 4.80 -5.48
N THR A 17 -1.46 3.91 -4.74
CA THR A 17 -1.72 2.47 -4.82
C THR A 17 -2.93 2.08 -3.95
N PRO A 18 -3.61 0.96 -4.23
CA PRO A 18 -4.67 0.45 -3.36
C PRO A 18 -4.24 0.26 -1.90
N VAL A 19 -2.99 -0.18 -1.68
CA VAL A 19 -2.46 -0.38 -0.32
C VAL A 19 -2.20 0.96 0.37
N LEU A 20 -1.75 2.00 -0.34
CA LEU A 20 -1.61 3.34 0.22
C LEU A 20 -2.97 3.92 0.65
N ALA A 21 -3.99 3.78 -0.19
CA ALA A 21 -5.34 4.21 0.19
C ALA A 21 -5.84 3.49 1.45
N ALA A 22 -5.63 2.17 1.54
CA ALA A 22 -5.99 1.41 2.74
C ALA A 22 -5.20 1.83 3.99
N ILE A 23 -3.93 2.23 3.84
CA ILE A 23 -3.11 2.76 4.92
C ILE A 23 -3.67 4.08 5.44
N TRP A 24 -3.95 5.04 4.55
CA TRP A 24 -4.48 6.36 4.91
C TRP A 24 -5.87 6.30 5.55
N GLU A 25 -6.74 5.45 5.03
CA GLU A 25 -8.08 5.25 5.57
C GLU A 25 -8.11 4.34 6.82
N GLY A 26 -6.95 3.79 7.21
CA GLY A 26 -6.83 2.96 8.42
C GLY A 26 -7.52 1.59 8.32
N HIS A 27 -7.67 1.04 7.11
CA HIS A 27 -8.32 -0.25 6.85
C HIS A 27 -7.34 -1.42 7.01
N THR A 28 -7.06 -1.83 8.25
CA THR A 28 -6.08 -2.88 8.59
C THR A 28 -6.31 -4.20 7.84
N GLU A 29 -7.55 -4.71 7.77
CA GLU A 29 -7.86 -5.95 7.05
C GLU A 29 -7.60 -5.82 5.54
N SER A 30 -7.91 -4.66 4.95
CA SER A 30 -7.62 -4.39 3.54
C SER A 30 -6.11 -4.33 3.28
N VAL A 31 -5.33 -3.74 4.20
CA VAL A 31 -3.87 -3.74 4.11
C VAL A 31 -3.34 -5.17 4.13
N ASP A 32 -3.76 -5.98 5.10
CA ASP A 32 -3.35 -7.39 5.21
C ASP A 32 -3.70 -8.20 3.95
N LEU A 33 -4.93 -8.06 3.45
CA LEU A 33 -5.38 -8.76 2.25
C LEU A 33 -4.59 -8.34 0.99
N LEU A 34 -4.30 -7.05 0.84
CA LEU A 34 -3.52 -6.54 -0.28
C LEU A 34 -2.05 -7.02 -0.23
N LEU A 35 -1.43 -6.98 0.95
CA LEU A 35 -0.06 -7.49 1.16
C LEU A 35 0.02 -8.99 0.87
N SER A 36 -0.93 -9.76 1.41
CA SER A 36 -1.08 -11.20 1.15
C SER A 36 -1.30 -11.51 -0.33
N GLY A 37 -1.95 -10.60 -1.06
CA GLY A 37 -2.14 -10.66 -2.51
C GLY A 37 -0.89 -10.30 -3.34
N GLY A 38 0.24 -9.97 -2.70
CA GLY A 38 1.49 -9.63 -3.36
C GLY A 38 1.61 -8.14 -3.73
N ALA A 39 0.86 -7.25 -3.07
CA ALA A 39 1.08 -5.82 -3.20
C ALA A 39 2.50 -5.46 -2.76
N SER A 40 3.26 -4.83 -3.66
CA SER A 40 4.62 -4.40 -3.37
C SER A 40 4.59 -3.08 -2.60
N ILE A 41 5.07 -3.10 -1.36
CA ILE A 41 5.30 -1.91 -0.53
C ILE A 41 6.77 -1.50 -0.46
N THR A 42 7.69 -2.38 -0.86
CA THR A 42 9.12 -2.09 -0.92
C THR A 42 9.38 -0.94 -1.89
N ASP A 43 10.14 0.07 -1.43
CA ASP A 43 10.50 1.29 -2.16
C ASP A 43 9.33 2.20 -2.56
N LYS A 44 8.12 1.97 -2.00
CA LYS A 44 6.97 2.85 -2.24
C LYS A 44 6.93 4.02 -1.27
N LYS A 45 6.58 5.17 -1.81
CA LYS A 45 6.37 6.41 -1.08
C LYS A 45 5.00 6.98 -1.39
N THR A 46 4.47 7.77 -0.47
CA THR A 46 3.31 8.62 -0.72
C THR A 46 3.66 9.70 -1.74
N PRO A 47 2.67 10.36 -2.35
CA PRO A 47 2.90 11.54 -3.19
C PRO A 47 3.69 12.65 -2.46
N ASP A 48 3.57 12.75 -1.14
CA ASP A 48 4.31 13.69 -0.30
C ASP A 48 5.74 13.23 0.03
N GLY A 49 6.15 12.05 -0.46
CA GLY A 49 7.50 11.51 -0.29
C GLY A 49 7.74 10.74 1.01
N GLN A 50 6.72 10.54 1.84
CA GLN A 50 6.79 9.73 3.05
C GLN A 50 6.80 8.24 2.71
N SER A 51 7.48 7.42 3.50
CA SER A 51 7.32 5.98 3.42
C SER A 51 5.91 5.56 3.87
N TYR A 52 5.46 4.38 3.43
CA TYR A 52 4.17 3.83 3.88
C TYR A 52 4.11 3.61 5.40
N LEU A 53 5.26 3.34 6.02
CA LEU A 53 5.37 3.18 7.47
C LEU A 53 5.22 4.51 8.23
N GLU A 54 5.70 5.62 7.65
CA GLU A 54 5.48 6.97 8.18
C GLU A 54 4.04 7.46 7.98
N ALA A 55 3.39 7.05 6.89
CA ALA A 55 2.00 7.40 6.60
C ALA A 55 0.97 6.61 7.42
N ALA A 56 1.38 5.47 8.01
CA ALA A 56 0.50 4.62 8.80
C ALA A 56 0.30 5.17 10.22
N GLU A 57 -0.88 5.70 10.51
CA GLU A 57 -1.22 6.19 11.85
C GLU A 57 -1.50 5.05 12.85
N LYS A 58 -2.10 3.95 12.38
CA LYS A 58 -2.48 2.81 13.22
C LYS A 58 -1.30 1.90 13.53
N PRO A 59 -1.05 1.55 14.81
CA PRO A 59 0.01 0.61 15.19
C PRO A 59 -0.09 -0.75 14.50
N GLU A 60 -1.29 -1.26 14.29
CA GLU A 60 -1.54 -2.55 13.64
C GLU A 60 -1.09 -2.53 12.18
N ILE A 61 -1.35 -1.42 11.48
CA ILE A 61 -0.90 -1.23 10.09
C ILE A 61 0.63 -1.10 10.05
N ARG A 62 1.24 -0.37 10.99
CA ARG A 62 2.70 -0.26 11.08
C ARG A 62 3.36 -1.62 11.29
N ALA A 63 2.74 -2.49 12.10
CA ALA A 63 3.22 -3.85 12.31
C ALA A 63 3.19 -4.67 11.01
N LEU A 64 2.11 -4.58 10.23
CA LEU A 64 1.99 -5.25 8.92
C LEU A 64 3.03 -4.75 7.89
N LEU A 65 3.45 -3.49 7.99
CA LEU A 65 4.42 -2.88 7.07
C LEU A 65 5.88 -3.10 7.50
N SER A 66 6.12 -3.61 8.71
CA SER A 66 7.46 -3.85 9.26
C SER A 66 8.07 -5.21 8.90
N VAL A 67 7.38 -6.00 8.06
CA VAL A 67 7.78 -7.38 7.67
C VAL A 67 8.77 -7.42 6.52
#